data_AF-A0A6V7INF7-F1
#
_entry.id   AF-A0A6V7INF7-F1
#
_cell.length_a   1.000
_cell.length_b   1.000
_cell.length_c   1.000
_cell.angle_alpha   90.00
_cell.angle_beta   90.00
_cell.angle_gamma   90.00
#
_symmetry.space_group_name_H-M   'P 1'
#
loop_
_entity.id
_entity.type
_entity.pdbx_description
1 polymer ?
#
loop_
_entity_poly.entity_id
_entity_poly.type
_entity_poly.pdbx_seq_one_letter_code
_entity_poly.pdbx_strand_id
1 'polypeptide(L)'
;YESTITAQFFGHTHFDEFEIFYDTTDLGRAVSIAYIGPSVTPYYDLNPGYRIYYVDGDDKHTTRMVVDHESWVMNLKEANLYDFPIWHKLYSARHAYQMPSLLPRDWDSLIDKMTNEPSNFDLYY
;
A
#
# COMPACT_ATOMS: atom_id res chain seq x y z
N TYR A 1 -15.45 -6.08 -15.04
CA TYR A 1 -14.29 -7.01 -15.07
C TYR A 1 -13.69 -7.23 -13.69
N GLU A 2 -14.47 -7.10 -12.60
CA GLU A 2 -13.97 -7.29 -11.23
C GLU A 2 -13.42 -8.70 -10.98
N SER A 3 -13.92 -9.72 -11.69
CA SER A 3 -13.44 -11.10 -11.60
C SER A 3 -12.18 -11.39 -12.42
N THR A 4 -11.66 -10.40 -13.16
CA THR A 4 -10.50 -10.56 -14.06
C THR A 4 -9.34 -9.65 -13.64
N ILE A 5 -9.63 -8.42 -13.20
CA ILE A 5 -8.61 -7.48 -12.72
C ILE A 5 -8.26 -7.82 -11.27
N THR A 6 -7.00 -8.14 -10.99
CA THR A 6 -6.58 -8.65 -9.67
C THR A 6 -5.85 -7.61 -8.81
N ALA A 7 -5.33 -6.54 -9.43
CA ALA A 7 -4.76 -5.36 -8.77
C ALA A 7 -4.55 -4.23 -9.78
N GLN A 8 -4.42 -2.98 -9.29
CA GLN A 8 -4.04 -1.82 -10.09
C GLN A 8 -2.88 -1.08 -9.39
N PHE A 9 -1.95 -0.53 -10.16
CA PHE A 9 -0.73 0.09 -9.63
C PHE A 9 -0.50 1.45 -10.28
N PHE A 10 -0.37 2.48 -9.44
CA PHE A 10 -0.20 3.86 -9.82
C PHE A 10 0.93 4.52 -9.00
N GLY A 11 1.18 5.80 -9.29
CA GLY A 11 2.12 6.65 -8.57
C GLY A 11 1.66 8.09 -8.68
N HIS A 12 2.55 9.00 -9.08
CA HIS A 12 2.28 10.43 -9.30
C HIS A 12 2.02 11.27 -8.05
N THR A 13 1.24 10.79 -7.06
CA THR A 13 0.94 11.58 -5.84
C THR A 13 2.18 11.80 -4.97
N HIS A 14 3.18 10.91 -5.12
CA HIS A 14 4.42 10.82 -4.34
C HIS A 14 4.26 10.25 -2.93
N PHE A 15 3.02 10.07 -2.46
CA PHE A 15 2.68 9.53 -1.14
C PHE A 15 2.39 8.03 -1.20
N ASP A 16 2.36 7.41 -0.02
CA ASP A 16 1.94 6.02 0.19
C ASP A 16 0.43 5.98 0.42
N GLU A 17 -0.34 5.64 -0.61
CA GLU A 17 -1.81 5.74 -0.59
C GLU A 17 -2.46 4.58 -1.35
N PHE A 18 -3.79 4.51 -1.29
CA PHE A 18 -4.59 3.59 -2.07
C PHE A 18 -5.97 4.16 -2.37
N GLU A 19 -6.61 3.65 -3.42
CA GLU A 19 -8.01 3.93 -3.76
C GLU A 19 -8.80 2.62 -3.81
N ILE A 20 -10.02 2.63 -3.24
CA ILE A 20 -10.95 1.50 -3.30
C ILE A 20 -12.05 1.82 -4.31
N PHE A 21 -12.34 0.84 -5.17
CA PHE A 21 -13.44 0.91 -6.12
C PHE A 21 -14.60 0.07 -5.60
N TYR A 22 -15.83 0.58 -5.77
CA TYR A 22 -17.05 -0.06 -5.29
C TYR A 22 -17.97 -0.47 -6.44
N ASP A 23 -18.90 -1.38 -6.14
CA ASP A 23 -19.98 -1.76 -7.05
C ASP A 23 -20.82 -0.54 -7.44
N THR A 24 -21.10 -0.37 -8.73
CA THR A 24 -21.79 0.83 -9.23
C THR A 24 -23.28 0.89 -8.89
N THR A 25 -23.86 -0.20 -8.38
CA THR A 25 -25.30 -0.29 -8.10
C THR A 25 -25.66 0.44 -6.81
N ASP A 26 -24.91 0.20 -5.74
CA ASP A 26 -25.19 0.74 -4.40
C ASP A 26 -23.95 1.31 -3.69
N LEU A 27 -22.75 1.17 -4.27
CA LEU A 27 -21.47 1.54 -3.67
C LEU A 27 -21.20 0.83 -2.33
N GLY A 28 -21.88 -0.28 -2.05
CA GLY A 28 -21.84 -0.98 -0.75
C GLY A 28 -20.82 -2.11 -0.67
N ARG A 29 -20.19 -2.50 -1.79
CA ARG A 29 -19.22 -3.59 -1.85
C ARG A 29 -17.94 -3.13 -2.53
N ALA A 30 -16.81 -3.22 -1.84
CA ALA A 30 -15.49 -3.02 -2.43
C ALA A 30 -15.18 -4.14 -3.46
N VAL A 31 -14.79 -3.76 -4.67
CA VAL A 31 -14.61 -4.66 -5.82
C VAL A 31 -13.19 -4.65 -6.40
N SER A 32 -12.42 -3.59 -6.17
CA SER A 32 -11.04 -3.48 -6.64
C SER A 32 -10.24 -2.51 -5.77
N ILE A 33 -8.92 -2.59 -5.88
CA ILE A 33 -7.99 -1.68 -5.24
C ILE A 33 -6.94 -1.19 -6.23
N ALA A 34 -6.65 0.11 -6.14
CA ALA A 34 -5.48 0.73 -6.74
C ALA A 34 -4.47 1.08 -5.65
N TYR A 35 -3.26 0.55 -5.78
CA TYR A 35 -2.14 0.92 -4.92
C TYR A 35 -1.40 2.10 -5.52
N ILE A 36 -1.13 3.12 -4.72
CA ILE A 36 -0.35 4.29 -5.12
C ILE A 36 1.01 4.19 -4.44
N GLY A 37 2.03 3.95 -5.26
CA GLY A 37 3.41 3.83 -4.81
C GLY A 37 4.00 5.17 -4.38
N PRO A 38 4.83 5.20 -3.33
CA PRO A 38 5.51 6.41 -2.90
C PRO A 38 6.61 6.73 -3.92
N SER A 39 7.15 7.94 -3.84
CA SER A 39 8.18 8.36 -4.78
C SER A 39 9.61 8.10 -4.27
N VAL A 40 10.51 7.82 -5.20
CA VAL A 40 11.95 7.82 -4.93
C VAL A 40 12.48 9.26 -4.79
N THR A 41 11.86 10.22 -5.49
CA THR A 41 12.26 11.62 -5.38
C THR A 41 11.84 12.18 -4.01
N PRO A 42 12.67 13.00 -3.34
CA PRO A 42 12.29 13.62 -2.07
C PRO A 42 11.35 14.83 -2.26
N TYR A 43 10.74 14.97 -3.43
CA TYR A 43 9.94 16.13 -3.80
C TYR A 43 8.49 15.96 -3.32
N TYR A 44 7.92 16.81 -2.48
CA TYR A 44 8.59 17.81 -1.65
C TYR A 44 8.65 17.32 -0.21
N ASP A 45 9.84 17.40 0.38
CA ASP A 45 10.10 17.12 1.79
C ASP A 45 9.70 15.71 2.26
N LEU A 46 9.98 14.70 1.42
CA LEU A 46 9.78 13.28 1.72
C LEU A 46 11.11 12.53 1.75
N ASN A 47 11.16 11.42 2.49
CA ASN A 47 12.24 10.46 2.34
C ASN A 47 12.06 9.67 1.03
N PRO A 48 13.13 9.42 0.25
CA PRO A 48 13.10 8.50 -0.87
C PRO A 48 12.55 7.14 -0.47
N GLY A 49 11.54 6.66 -1.21
CA GLY A 49 10.86 5.39 -0.95
C GLY A 49 10.69 4.54 -2.21
N TYR A 50 10.65 3.21 -2.04
CA TYR A 50 10.18 2.29 -3.07
C TYR A 50 9.30 1.19 -2.45
N ARG A 51 8.53 0.49 -3.29
CA ARG A 51 7.64 -0.60 -2.88
C ARG A 51 7.94 -1.91 -3.57
N ILE A 52 7.80 -3.00 -2.82
CA ILE A 52 7.83 -4.37 -3.32
C ILE A 52 6.45 -4.98 -3.09
N TYR A 53 5.83 -5.52 -4.14
CA TYR A 53 4.58 -6.28 -4.05
C TYR A 53 4.87 -7.77 -4.08
N TYR A 54 4.27 -8.49 -3.16
CA TYR A 54 4.19 -9.94 -3.19
C TYR A 54 2.89 -10.32 -3.87
N VAL A 55 2.97 -11.03 -4.98
CA VAL A 55 1.81 -11.47 -5.78
C VAL A 55 1.71 -12.97 -5.69
N ASP A 56 0.49 -13.48 -5.65
CA ASP A 56 0.22 -14.92 -5.68
C ASP A 56 0.94 -15.58 -6.86
N GLY A 57 1.59 -16.70 -6.56
CA GLY A 57 2.63 -17.32 -7.38
C GLY A 57 2.11 -17.84 -8.72
N ASP A 58 3.03 -18.19 -9.62
CA ASP A 58 2.67 -18.75 -10.92
C ASP A 58 2.37 -20.25 -10.83
N ASP A 59 1.07 -20.60 -10.82
CA ASP A 59 0.58 -21.97 -10.93
C ASP A 59 -0.83 -22.05 -11.57
N LYS A 60 -1.38 -23.26 -11.71
CA LYS A 60 -2.68 -23.50 -12.38
C LYS A 60 -3.90 -22.93 -11.65
N HIS A 61 -3.78 -22.63 -10.37
CA HIS A 61 -4.81 -22.11 -9.49
C HIS A 61 -4.48 -20.71 -8.97
N THR A 62 -3.48 -20.05 -9.55
CA THR A 62 -3.07 -18.70 -9.19
C THR A 62 -4.22 -17.71 -9.26
N THR A 63 -4.36 -16.93 -8.20
CA THR A 63 -5.29 -15.81 -8.15
C THR A 63 -4.70 -14.54 -8.76
N ARG A 64 -3.37 -14.47 -8.94
CA ARG A 64 -2.63 -13.25 -9.30
C ARG A 64 -2.93 -12.03 -8.42
N MET A 65 -3.49 -12.24 -7.23
CA MET A 65 -3.78 -11.17 -6.29
C MET A 65 -2.52 -10.76 -5.53
N VAL A 66 -2.46 -9.52 -5.10
CA VAL A 66 -1.40 -9.06 -4.18
C VAL A 66 -1.67 -9.69 -2.81
N VAL A 67 -0.68 -10.41 -2.29
CA VAL A 67 -0.77 -11.12 -1.00
C VAL A 67 -0.18 -10.33 0.16
N ASP A 68 0.78 -9.45 -0.12
CA ASP A 68 1.32 -8.43 0.80
C ASP A 68 2.10 -7.38 -0.01
N HIS A 69 2.46 -6.26 0.61
CA HIS A 69 3.47 -5.36 0.07
C HIS A 69 4.33 -4.76 1.18
N GLU A 70 5.56 -4.37 0.80
CA GLU A 70 6.51 -3.72 1.69
C GLU A 70 6.93 -2.37 1.12
N SER A 71 6.96 -1.36 1.99
CA SER A 71 7.56 -0.07 1.68
C SER A 71 8.94 0.00 2.31
N TRP A 72 9.90 0.46 1.52
CA TRP A 72 11.30 0.66 1.93
C TRP A 72 11.65 2.12 1.77
N VAL A 73 12.39 2.67 2.73
CA VAL A 73 12.75 4.08 2.76
C VAL A 73 14.22 4.28 3.08
N MET A 74 14.76 5.40 2.61
CA MET A 74 16.08 5.89 2.99
C MET A 74 15.90 7.20 3.75
N ASN A 75 16.40 7.26 4.99
CA ASN A 75 16.40 8.50 5.75
C ASN A 75 17.39 9.49 5.10
N LEU A 76 16.87 10.47 4.37
CA LEU A 76 17.68 11.42 3.60
C LEU A 76 18.56 12.29 4.51
N LYS A 77 18.07 12.64 5.70
CA LYS A 77 18.82 13.43 6.68
C LYS A 77 20.04 12.67 7.20
N GLU A 78 19.86 11.40 7.57
CA GLU A 78 20.96 10.55 8.01
C GLU A 78 21.95 10.27 6.88
N ALA A 79 21.45 9.97 5.67
CA ALA A 79 22.29 9.75 4.50
C ALA A 79 23.18 10.96 4.21
N ASN A 80 22.65 12.19 4.30
CA ASN A 80 23.41 13.42 4.12
C ASN A 80 24.40 13.71 5.26
N LEU A 81 24.08 13.31 6.49
CA LEU A 81 24.96 13.49 7.65
C LEU A 81 26.19 12.55 7.58
N TYR A 82 25.98 11.32 7.12
CA TYR A 82 27.01 10.28 7.12
C TYR A 82 27.63 10.00 5.73
N ASP A 83 27.15 10.68 4.69
CA ASP A 83 27.53 10.46 3.28
C ASP A 83 27.39 8.98 2.86
N PHE A 84 26.37 8.31 3.40
CA PHE A 84 26.12 6.88 3.16
C PHE A 84 24.61 6.56 3.20
N PRO A 85 24.02 6.16 2.06
CA PRO A 85 22.59 5.87 2.00
C PRO A 85 22.26 4.49 2.58
N ILE A 86 21.42 4.43 3.61
CA ILE A 86 20.91 3.19 4.19
C ILE A 86 19.42 3.06 3.90
N TRP A 87 19.07 2.08 3.09
CA TRP A 87 17.68 1.67 2.86
C TRP A 87 17.26 0.65 3.91
N HIS A 88 16.08 0.85 4.48
CA HIS A 88 15.49 -0.09 5.42
C HIS A 88 14.01 -0.29 5.14
N LYS A 89 13.49 -1.45 5.52
CA LYS A 89 12.06 -1.74 5.45
C LYS A 89 11.33 -0.85 6.44
N LEU A 90 10.40 -0.04 5.96
CA LEU A 90 9.53 0.78 6.80
C LEU A 90 8.42 -0.09 7.39
N TYR A 91 7.70 -0.84 6.55
CA TYR A 91 6.63 -1.73 7.00
C TYR A 91 6.28 -2.82 5.97
N SER A 92 5.51 -3.82 6.41
CA SER A 92 4.66 -4.65 5.53
C SER A 92 3.20 -4.36 5.86
N ALA A 93 2.34 -4.23 4.85
CA ALA A 93 0.96 -3.80 5.04
C ALA A 93 0.18 -4.71 5.98
N ARG A 94 0.27 -6.02 5.75
CA ARG A 94 -0.43 -6.99 6.62
C ARG A 94 0.06 -6.95 8.05
N HIS A 95 1.37 -6.77 8.26
CA HIS A 95 1.94 -6.73 9.60
C HIS A 95 1.55 -5.44 10.35
N ALA A 96 1.70 -4.28 9.70
CA ALA A 96 1.45 -2.97 10.31
C ALA A 96 -0.03 -2.80 10.68
N TYR A 97 -0.92 -3.09 9.74
CA TYR A 97 -2.36 -2.87 9.91
C TYR A 97 -3.12 -4.11 10.41
N GLN A 98 -2.39 -5.18 10.76
CA GLN A 98 -2.95 -6.46 11.21
C GLN A 98 -4.04 -7.01 10.26
N MET A 99 -3.81 -6.85 8.96
CA MET A 99 -4.79 -7.22 7.94
C MET A 99 -4.72 -8.71 7.61
N PRO A 100 -5.86 -9.43 7.59
CA PRO A 100 -5.87 -10.86 7.30
C PRO A 100 -5.47 -11.14 5.84
N SER A 101 -5.82 -10.25 4.91
CA SER A 101 -5.41 -10.28 3.50
C SER A 101 -5.43 -8.87 2.91
N LEU A 102 -4.99 -8.72 1.66
CA LEU A 102 -5.06 -7.45 0.92
C LEU A 102 -6.19 -7.43 -0.13
N LEU A 103 -7.28 -8.18 0.13
CA LEU A 103 -8.49 -8.12 -0.68
C LEU A 103 -9.20 -6.76 -0.51
N PRO A 104 -9.98 -6.29 -1.50
CA PRO A 104 -10.67 -4.99 -1.43
C PRO A 104 -11.49 -4.79 -0.15
N ARG A 105 -12.20 -5.83 0.32
CA ARG A 105 -12.98 -5.78 1.57
C ARG A 105 -12.15 -5.52 2.84
N ASP A 106 -10.90 -5.96 2.85
CA ASP A 106 -10.04 -5.85 4.04
C ASP A 106 -9.41 -4.45 4.08
N TRP A 107 -9.15 -3.85 2.91
CA TRP A 107 -8.81 -2.43 2.79
C TRP A 107 -9.98 -1.53 3.17
N ASP A 108 -11.20 -1.88 2.76
CA ASP A 108 -12.43 -1.16 3.15
C ASP A 108 -12.62 -1.19 4.68
N SER A 109 -12.43 -2.37 5.28
CA SER A 109 -12.43 -2.53 6.74
C SER A 109 -11.32 -1.72 7.43
N LEU A 110 -10.17 -1.51 6.78
CA LEU A 110 -9.10 -0.66 7.32
C LEU A 110 -9.52 0.82 7.34
N ILE A 111 -10.22 1.31 6.32
CA ILE A 111 -10.79 2.68 6.31
C ILE A 111 -11.73 2.86 7.50
N ASP A 112 -12.62 1.90 7.74
CA ASP A 112 -13.50 1.91 8.91
C ASP A 112 -12.71 1.96 10.22
N LYS A 113 -11.64 1.14 10.35
CA LYS A 113 -10.77 1.17 11.53
C LYS A 113 -10.08 2.51 11.71
N MET A 114 -9.50 3.09 10.65
CA MET A 114 -8.85 4.41 10.72
C MET A 114 -9.84 5.51 11.10
N THR A 115 -11.11 5.39 10.69
CA THR A 115 -12.17 6.35 11.04
C THR A 115 -12.56 6.27 12.52
N ASN A 116 -12.52 5.07 13.12
CA ASN A 116 -13.01 4.84 14.48
C ASN A 116 -11.90 4.76 15.54
N GLU A 117 -10.65 4.50 15.14
CA GLU A 117 -9.51 4.29 16.04
C GLU A 117 -8.33 5.19 15.61
N PRO A 118 -8.09 6.32 16.31
CA PRO A 118 -7.05 7.29 15.91
C PRO A 118 -5.67 6.69 15.74
N SER A 119 -5.29 5.68 16.53
CA SER A 119 -3.99 5.02 16.41
C SER A 119 -3.75 4.33 15.07
N ASN A 120 -4.80 3.85 14.38
CA ASN A 120 -4.63 3.28 13.04
C ASN A 120 -4.42 4.38 12.00
N PHE A 121 -5.10 5.52 12.15
CA PHE A 121 -4.87 6.68 11.28
C PHE A 121 -3.48 7.29 11.51
N ASP A 122 -3.05 7.43 12.76
CA ASP A 122 -1.71 7.91 13.13
C ASP A 122 -0.59 6.98 12.65
N LEU A 123 -0.86 5.68 12.47
CA LEU A 123 0.08 4.75 11.87
C LEU A 123 0.13 4.89 10.34
N TYR A 124 -0.97 5.30 9.72
CA TYR A 124 -1.06 5.52 8.28
C TYR A 124 -0.42 6.86 7.85
N TYR A 125 -0.56 7.91 8.66
CA TYR A 125 -0.11 9.27 8.38
C TYR A 125 1.33 9.53 8.84
#